data_AF-A0AAV2ETY1-F1
#
_entry.id   AF-A0AAV2ETY1-F1
#
_cell.length_a   1.000
_cell.length_b   1.000
_cell.length_c   1.000
_cell.angle_alpha   90.00
_cell.angle_beta   90.00
_cell.angle_gamma   90.00
#
_symmetry.space_group_name_H-M   'P 1'
#
loop_
_entity.id
_entity.type
_entity.pdbx_description
1 polymer ?
#
loop_
_entity_poly.entity_id
_entity_poly.type
_entity_poly.pdbx_seq_one_letter_code
_entity_poly.pdbx_strand_id
1 'polypeptide(L)'
;MAEFLELETQDGVRMPWNVLPGTKQEASNCVVPISAIYTPIKPFPNLPVLSYAPLRCRTCCSVLNPFSIVDFAAKIWICPFCFQRNHFPPQYESISEEHLPSELFPQYTTIEYEYPGENPSSSSSSSPVFMFVVDTCIIEEEMAFLRSALSQAIDLLPDNSLVGLITFGTLVYVHELGFGQLPKTYVFKGSKDVSKEQLLEHMSFFLKKPKLPAGVIAGSRDGLSCESISRFLLPASDCGFALNSVLEELQKDPWQVPTDQRATRCTSTALSVAACLLGACVPGSGARIMAFVGGPSTEGPGAIV
;
A
#
# COMPACT_ATOMS: atom_id res chain seq x y z
N MET A 1 10.04 -31.86 -17.17
CA MET A 1 10.47 -30.51 -16.71
C MET A 1 9.66 -29.41 -17.40
N ALA A 2 9.33 -29.53 -18.69
CA ALA A 2 8.39 -28.63 -19.39
C ALA A 2 7.00 -28.56 -18.71
N GLU A 3 6.46 -29.71 -18.29
CA GLU A 3 5.15 -29.83 -17.65
C GLU A 3 4.95 -28.96 -16.39
N PHE A 4 5.97 -28.82 -15.54
CA PHE A 4 5.85 -28.00 -14.32
C PHE A 4 6.02 -26.50 -14.60
N LEU A 5 6.77 -26.15 -15.64
CA LEU A 5 6.88 -24.77 -16.09
C LEU A 5 5.57 -24.29 -16.71
N GLU A 6 4.83 -25.17 -17.37
CA GLU A 6 3.48 -24.89 -17.88
C GLU A 6 2.50 -24.60 -16.74
N LEU A 7 2.52 -25.39 -15.66
CA LEU A 7 1.71 -25.12 -14.45
C LEU A 7 2.06 -23.77 -13.81
N GLU A 8 3.35 -23.47 -13.66
CA GLU A 8 3.80 -22.16 -13.18
C GLU A 8 3.37 -21.04 -14.14
N THR A 9 3.36 -21.32 -15.46
CA THR A 9 2.90 -20.39 -16.49
C THR A 9 1.41 -20.09 -16.35
N GLN A 10 0.59 -21.10 -16.07
CA GLN A 10 -0.86 -21.01 -15.93
C GLN A 10 -1.30 -20.34 -14.63
N ASP A 11 -0.73 -20.72 -13.48
CA ASP A 11 -1.24 -20.30 -12.16
C ASP A 11 -0.27 -19.44 -11.35
N GLY A 12 0.97 -19.26 -11.80
CA GLY A 12 1.99 -18.54 -11.04
C GLY A 12 2.39 -19.27 -9.75
N VAL A 13 2.17 -20.58 -9.69
CA VAL A 13 2.46 -21.45 -8.54
C VAL A 13 3.56 -22.44 -8.92
N ARG A 14 4.57 -22.55 -8.06
CA ARG A 14 5.61 -23.58 -8.15
C ARG A 14 5.75 -24.33 -6.84
N MET A 15 5.66 -25.65 -6.90
CA MET A 15 5.77 -26.53 -5.73
C MET A 15 6.99 -27.45 -5.85
N PRO A 16 7.66 -27.81 -4.73
CA PRO A 16 8.66 -28.87 -4.73
C PRO A 16 8.05 -30.26 -4.93
N TRP A 17 6.78 -30.43 -4.56
CA TRP A 17 6.02 -31.68 -4.69
C TRP A 17 4.67 -31.39 -5.38
N ASN A 18 4.47 -31.91 -6.59
CA ASN A 18 3.17 -31.84 -7.30
C ASN A 18 2.28 -33.08 -7.04
N VAL A 19 2.83 -34.06 -6.31
CA VAL A 19 2.10 -35.19 -5.76
C VAL A 19 2.34 -35.18 -4.26
N LEU A 20 1.26 -35.01 -3.50
CA LEU A 20 1.35 -34.88 -2.04
C LEU A 20 1.44 -36.27 -1.39
N PRO A 21 2.19 -36.43 -0.29
CA PRO A 21 2.20 -37.66 0.50
C PRO A 21 0.79 -37.96 1.04
N GLY A 22 0.35 -39.21 0.92
CA GLY A 22 -1.00 -39.62 1.29
C GLY A 22 -1.20 -39.78 2.79
N THR A 23 -0.10 -39.89 3.55
CA THR A 23 -0.13 -40.04 5.01
C THR A 23 0.77 -39.04 5.73
N LYS A 24 0.46 -38.80 7.00
CA LYS A 24 1.30 -37.96 7.88
C LYS A 24 2.71 -38.53 8.04
N GLN A 25 2.87 -39.86 8.05
CA GLN A 25 4.18 -40.51 8.18
C GLN A 25 5.05 -40.26 6.94
N GLU A 26 4.49 -40.43 5.74
CA GLU A 26 5.18 -40.11 4.49
C GLU A 26 5.55 -38.62 4.42
N ALA A 27 4.66 -37.73 4.86
CA ALA A 27 4.94 -36.31 4.94
C ALA A 27 6.11 -35.99 5.90
N SER A 28 6.17 -36.62 7.07
CA SER A 28 7.29 -36.46 8.02
C SER A 28 8.62 -37.00 7.49
N ASN A 29 8.58 -37.95 6.55
CA ASN A 29 9.77 -38.50 5.91
C ASN A 29 10.27 -37.64 4.73
N CYS A 30 9.47 -36.68 4.27
CA CYS A 30 9.88 -35.76 3.20
C CYS A 30 10.92 -34.77 3.73
N VAL A 31 12.15 -34.84 3.19
CA VAL A 31 13.25 -33.92 3.55
C VAL A 31 12.91 -32.47 3.18
N VAL A 32 12.23 -32.28 2.06
CA VAL A 32 11.74 -30.97 1.60
C VAL A 32 10.27 -30.82 2.01
N PRO A 33 9.86 -29.71 2.65
CA PRO A 33 8.48 -29.52 3.07
C PRO A 33 7.53 -29.35 1.88
N ILE A 34 6.29 -29.78 2.05
CA ILE A 34 5.18 -29.38 1.16
C ILE A 34 5.02 -27.86 1.29
N SER A 35 5.27 -27.16 0.20
CA SER A 35 5.29 -25.70 0.16
C SER A 35 4.97 -25.22 -1.25
N ALA A 36 4.72 -23.92 -1.41
CA ALA A 36 4.51 -23.31 -2.71
C ALA A 36 5.18 -21.94 -2.75
N ILE A 37 5.80 -21.62 -3.89
CA ILE A 37 6.14 -20.25 -4.27
C ILE A 37 4.98 -19.78 -5.14
N TYR A 38 4.30 -18.73 -4.72
CA TYR A 38 3.12 -18.19 -5.39
C TYR A 38 3.34 -16.73 -5.75
N THR A 39 3.01 -16.38 -7.00
CA THR A 39 3.07 -15.01 -7.53
C THR A 39 1.65 -14.49 -7.75
N PRO A 40 1.03 -13.87 -6.72
CA PRO A 40 -0.39 -13.49 -6.78
C PRO A 40 -0.73 -12.45 -7.84
N ILE A 41 0.18 -11.52 -8.14
CA ILE A 41 -0.01 -10.45 -9.12
C ILE A 41 0.86 -10.75 -10.35
N LYS A 42 0.80 -11.99 -10.83
CA LYS A 42 1.47 -12.38 -12.08
C LYS A 42 0.65 -11.83 -13.25
N PRO A 43 1.27 -11.21 -14.27
CA PRO A 43 0.54 -10.71 -15.43
C PRO A 43 0.06 -11.86 -16.31
N PHE A 44 -1.25 -11.89 -16.58
CA PHE A 44 -1.89 -12.84 -17.49
C PHE A 44 -2.64 -12.13 -18.62
N PRO A 45 -1.95 -11.71 -19.69
CA PRO A 45 -2.53 -10.84 -20.72
C PRO A 45 -3.70 -11.48 -21.50
N ASN A 46 -3.82 -12.81 -21.47
CA ASN A 46 -4.85 -13.55 -22.20
C ASN A 46 -6.06 -13.92 -21.33
N LEU A 47 -6.04 -13.60 -20.02
CA LEU A 47 -7.16 -13.90 -19.12
C LEU A 47 -8.04 -12.66 -18.93
N PRO A 48 -9.38 -12.79 -19.04
CA PRO A 48 -10.27 -11.67 -18.82
C PRO A 48 -10.36 -11.33 -17.33
N VAL A 49 -10.43 -10.04 -17.02
CA VAL A 49 -10.86 -9.55 -15.71
C VAL A 49 -12.39 -9.58 -15.66
N LEU A 50 -12.95 -10.25 -14.66
CA LEU A 50 -14.38 -10.42 -14.50
C LEU A 50 -14.98 -9.22 -13.78
N SER A 51 -15.83 -8.45 -14.45
CA SER A 51 -16.40 -7.19 -13.95
C SER A 51 -17.58 -7.39 -12.97
N TYR A 52 -17.52 -8.42 -12.13
CA TYR A 52 -18.54 -8.78 -11.16
C TYR A 52 -17.91 -9.40 -9.90
N ALA A 53 -18.68 -9.43 -8.81
CA ALA A 53 -18.20 -9.99 -7.56
C ALA A 53 -18.08 -11.53 -7.61
N PRO A 54 -17.05 -12.13 -6.98
CA PRO A 54 -16.89 -13.58 -6.93
C PRO A 54 -18.03 -14.24 -6.15
N LEU A 55 -18.58 -15.35 -6.68
CA LEU A 55 -19.56 -16.15 -5.96
C LEU A 55 -18.88 -16.93 -4.83
N ARG A 56 -19.29 -16.70 -3.58
CA ARG A 56 -18.69 -17.32 -2.39
C ARG A 56 -19.56 -18.40 -1.78
N CYS A 57 -18.92 -19.43 -1.25
CA CYS A 57 -19.59 -20.46 -0.45
C CYS A 57 -20.13 -19.84 0.84
N ARG A 58 -21.39 -20.14 1.17
CA ARG A 58 -22.08 -19.59 2.36
C ARG A 58 -21.49 -20.03 3.71
N THR A 59 -20.69 -21.09 3.73
CA THR A 59 -20.15 -21.68 4.95
C THR A 59 -18.68 -21.35 5.15
N CYS A 60 -17.82 -21.63 4.16
CA CYS A 60 -16.37 -21.43 4.28
C CYS A 60 -15.82 -20.22 3.50
N CYS A 61 -16.68 -19.44 2.84
CA CYS A 61 -16.31 -18.27 2.03
C CYS A 61 -15.37 -18.53 0.84
N SER A 62 -15.08 -19.81 0.49
CA SER A 62 -14.31 -20.14 -0.72
C SER A 62 -15.03 -19.65 -1.97
N VAL A 63 -14.27 -19.26 -2.99
CA VAL A 63 -14.81 -18.77 -4.26
C VAL A 63 -15.20 -19.96 -5.17
N LEU A 64 -16.27 -19.81 -5.94
CA LEU A 64 -16.62 -20.71 -7.04
C LEU A 64 -15.43 -20.87 -7.97
N ASN A 65 -15.10 -22.10 -8.35
CA ASN A 65 -13.92 -22.39 -9.16
C ASN A 65 -14.14 -23.68 -9.97
N PRO A 66 -13.28 -24.00 -10.95
CA PRO A 66 -13.48 -25.13 -11.87
C PRO A 66 -13.54 -26.51 -11.20
N PHE A 67 -13.09 -26.65 -9.95
CA PHE A 67 -13.16 -27.89 -9.18
C PHE A 67 -14.49 -28.08 -8.44
N SER A 68 -15.44 -27.15 -8.58
CA SER A 68 -16.75 -27.22 -7.95
C SER A 68 -17.68 -28.14 -8.74
N ILE A 69 -18.43 -29.00 -8.05
CA ILE A 69 -19.41 -29.88 -8.73
C ILE A 69 -20.69 -29.08 -8.94
N VAL A 70 -21.19 -29.05 -10.17
CA VAL A 70 -22.38 -28.27 -10.55
C VAL A 70 -23.53 -29.20 -10.90
N ASP A 71 -24.71 -28.91 -10.35
CA ASP A 71 -25.97 -29.49 -10.78
C ASP A 71 -26.79 -28.39 -11.47
N PHE A 72 -26.81 -28.44 -12.80
CA PHE A 72 -27.51 -27.45 -13.64
C PHE A 72 -29.03 -27.56 -13.52
N ALA A 73 -29.58 -28.73 -13.19
CA ALA A 73 -31.02 -28.92 -13.07
C ALA A 73 -31.53 -28.30 -11.77
N ALA A 74 -30.84 -28.55 -10.65
CA ALA A 74 -31.18 -27.97 -9.36
C ALA A 74 -30.63 -26.55 -9.17
N LYS A 75 -29.79 -26.06 -10.10
CA LYS A 75 -29.10 -24.77 -10.03
C LYS A 75 -28.33 -24.60 -8.72
N ILE A 76 -27.54 -25.63 -8.39
CA ILE A 76 -26.66 -25.64 -7.22
C ILE A 76 -25.22 -25.96 -7.60
N TRP A 77 -24.28 -25.52 -6.76
CA TRP A 77 -22.89 -25.96 -6.81
C TRP A 77 -22.42 -26.46 -5.43
N ILE A 78 -21.54 -27.45 -5.45
CA ILE A 78 -20.96 -28.06 -4.26
C ILE A 78 -19.53 -27.54 -4.11
N CYS A 79 -19.26 -26.89 -2.98
CA CYS A 79 -17.93 -26.38 -2.67
C CYS A 79 -16.92 -27.53 -2.54
N PRO A 80 -15.75 -27.48 -3.22
CA PRO A 80 -14.75 -28.54 -3.16
C PRO A 80 -14.02 -28.62 -1.82
N PHE A 81 -14.10 -27.57 -0.98
CA PHE A 81 -13.40 -27.52 0.31
C PHE A 81 -14.25 -28.05 1.47
N CYS A 82 -15.51 -27.62 1.58
CA CYS A 82 -16.39 -27.97 2.70
C CYS A 82 -17.60 -28.81 2.33
N PHE A 83 -17.74 -29.16 1.04
CA PHE A 83 -18.86 -29.94 0.49
C PHE A 83 -20.26 -29.31 0.69
N GLN A 84 -20.30 -28.03 1.05
CA GLN A 84 -21.55 -27.29 1.17
C GLN A 84 -22.23 -27.16 -0.19
N ARG A 85 -23.52 -27.49 -0.24
CA ARG A 85 -24.40 -27.15 -1.36
C ARG A 85 -24.80 -25.68 -1.29
N ASN A 86 -24.57 -24.93 -2.34
CA ASN A 86 -24.90 -23.52 -2.48
C ASN A 86 -25.82 -23.35 -3.69
N HIS A 87 -26.85 -22.52 -3.58
CA HIS A 87 -27.68 -22.15 -4.72
C HIS A 87 -26.97 -21.07 -5.54
N PHE A 88 -27.10 -21.16 -6.86
CA PHE A 88 -26.71 -20.04 -7.72
C PHE A 88 -27.64 -18.83 -7.50
N PRO A 89 -27.11 -17.60 -7.55
CA PRO A 89 -27.93 -16.40 -7.49
C PRO A 89 -28.70 -16.20 -8.82
N PRO A 90 -29.71 -15.30 -8.86
CA PRO A 90 -30.52 -15.09 -10.06
C PRO A 90 -29.72 -14.72 -11.32
N GLN A 91 -28.56 -14.08 -11.19
CA GLN A 91 -27.72 -13.73 -12.35
C GLN A 91 -27.19 -14.96 -13.11
N TYR A 92 -27.22 -16.14 -12.49
CA TYR A 92 -26.76 -17.41 -13.04
C TYR A 92 -27.93 -18.30 -13.48
N GLU A 93 -29.14 -17.74 -13.62
CA GLU A 93 -30.35 -18.51 -13.98
C GLU A 93 -30.18 -19.30 -15.29
N SER A 94 -29.50 -18.74 -16.28
CA SER A 94 -29.23 -19.38 -17.58
C SER A 94 -28.10 -20.41 -17.57
N ILE A 95 -27.46 -20.69 -16.42
CA ILE A 95 -26.30 -21.59 -16.35
C ILE A 95 -26.63 -22.99 -16.90
N SER A 96 -25.79 -23.50 -17.78
CA SER A 96 -25.90 -24.83 -18.38
C SER A 96 -24.51 -25.31 -18.82
N GLU A 97 -24.40 -26.56 -19.28
CA GLU A 97 -23.14 -27.09 -19.84
C GLU A 97 -22.64 -26.27 -21.03
N GLU A 98 -23.54 -25.71 -21.84
CA GLU A 98 -23.21 -24.86 -22.99
C GLU A 98 -23.00 -23.37 -22.61
N HIS A 99 -23.50 -22.95 -21.44
CA HIS A 99 -23.44 -21.58 -20.94
C HIS A 99 -22.79 -21.55 -19.56
N LEU A 100 -21.49 -21.84 -19.52
CA LEU A 100 -20.70 -21.78 -18.30
C LEU A 100 -20.22 -20.36 -18.01
N PRO A 101 -20.28 -19.89 -16.74
CA PRO A 101 -19.57 -18.70 -16.30
C PRO A 101 -18.06 -18.93 -16.40
N SER A 102 -17.31 -17.83 -16.55
CA SER A 102 -15.86 -17.87 -16.75
C SER A 102 -15.12 -18.69 -15.69
N GLU A 103 -15.47 -18.50 -14.41
CA GLU A 103 -14.86 -19.21 -13.28
C GLU A 103 -15.07 -20.74 -13.24
N LEU A 104 -15.87 -21.30 -14.15
CA LEU A 104 -16.04 -22.75 -14.28
C LEU A 104 -15.30 -23.35 -15.48
N PHE A 105 -14.67 -22.54 -16.34
CA PHE A 105 -13.83 -23.11 -17.40
C PHE A 105 -12.59 -23.78 -16.79
N PRO A 106 -12.27 -25.04 -17.17
CA PRO A 106 -11.10 -25.75 -16.63
C PRO A 106 -9.77 -25.03 -16.84
N GLN A 107 -9.68 -24.14 -17.84
CA GLN A 107 -8.48 -23.35 -18.12
C GLN A 107 -8.37 -22.10 -17.23
N TYR A 108 -9.44 -21.71 -16.55
CA TYR A 108 -9.54 -20.48 -15.75
C TYR A 108 -9.41 -20.82 -14.25
N THR A 109 -8.35 -21.53 -13.91
CA THR A 109 -7.96 -21.85 -12.52
C THR A 109 -7.41 -20.64 -11.76
N THR A 110 -6.90 -19.67 -12.51
CA THR A 110 -6.50 -18.33 -12.04
C THR A 110 -7.33 -17.31 -12.79
N ILE A 111 -7.99 -16.40 -12.06
CA ILE A 111 -8.84 -15.34 -12.61
C ILE A 111 -8.78 -14.12 -11.70
N GLU A 112 -9.01 -12.95 -12.28
CA GLU A 112 -9.11 -11.69 -11.56
C GLU A 112 -10.56 -11.19 -11.59
N TYR A 113 -11.04 -10.72 -10.44
CA TYR A 113 -12.35 -10.10 -10.32
C TYR A 113 -12.16 -8.61 -10.08
N GLU A 114 -12.85 -7.79 -10.86
CA GLU A 114 -13.03 -6.38 -10.60
C GLU A 114 -14.38 -6.21 -9.89
N TYR A 115 -14.35 -5.71 -8.65
CA TYR A 115 -15.57 -5.46 -7.91
C TYR A 115 -16.29 -4.24 -8.51
N PRO A 116 -17.50 -4.37 -9.08
CA PRO A 116 -18.27 -3.21 -9.49
C PRO A 116 -18.64 -2.45 -8.22
N GLY A 117 -17.94 -1.36 -7.94
CA GLY A 117 -18.19 -0.56 -6.74
C GLY A 117 -19.65 -0.14 -6.63
N GLU A 118 -20.19 -0.10 -5.41
CA GLU A 118 -21.58 0.34 -5.17
C GLU A 118 -21.85 1.81 -5.54
N ASN A 119 -20.83 2.61 -5.89
CA ASN A 119 -20.96 3.85 -6.67
C ASN A 119 -19.58 4.16 -7.29
N PRO A 120 -19.51 4.75 -8.51
CA PRO A 120 -18.27 5.35 -9.04
C PRO A 120 -17.70 6.47 -8.15
N SER A 121 -18.50 7.01 -7.22
CA SER A 121 -18.10 7.98 -6.20
C SER A 121 -17.73 7.35 -4.85
N SER A 122 -18.00 6.06 -4.62
CA SER A 122 -17.67 5.32 -3.40
C SER A 122 -16.68 4.17 -3.61
N SER A 123 -16.36 3.83 -4.87
CA SER A 123 -15.02 3.35 -5.20
C SER A 123 -14.07 4.48 -4.83
N SER A 124 -13.69 4.52 -3.56
CA SER A 124 -12.44 5.15 -3.17
C SER A 124 -11.36 4.38 -3.91
N SER A 125 -11.13 4.74 -5.18
CA SER A 125 -9.82 4.67 -5.79
C SER A 125 -8.97 5.53 -4.87
N SER A 126 -8.51 4.94 -3.76
CA SER A 126 -7.73 5.64 -2.76
C SER A 126 -6.54 6.17 -3.53
N SER A 127 -6.49 7.49 -3.71
CA SER A 127 -5.41 8.15 -4.42
C SER A 127 -4.10 7.58 -3.89
N PRO A 128 -3.21 7.05 -4.75
CA PRO A 128 -1.92 6.57 -4.31
C PRO A 128 -1.22 7.66 -3.50
N VAL A 129 -0.62 7.31 -2.37
CA VAL A 129 0.02 8.28 -1.48
C VAL A 129 1.52 8.06 -1.49
N PHE A 130 2.28 9.11 -1.76
CA PHE A 130 3.74 9.10 -1.79
C PHE A 130 4.28 10.13 -0.78
N MET A 131 5.04 9.65 0.19
CA MET A 131 5.74 10.49 1.16
C MET A 131 7.24 10.44 0.87
N PHE A 132 7.79 11.53 0.34
CA PHE A 132 9.22 11.67 0.10
C PHE A 132 9.90 12.07 1.42
N VAL A 133 10.87 11.27 1.87
CA VAL A 133 11.63 11.51 3.10
C VAL A 133 13.10 11.66 2.73
N VAL A 134 13.58 12.89 2.73
CA VAL A 134 14.85 13.27 2.10
C VAL A 134 15.90 13.66 3.13
N ASP A 135 17.01 12.94 3.14
CA ASP A 135 18.19 13.28 3.91
C ASP A 135 18.94 14.48 3.33
N THR A 136 19.25 15.47 4.18
CA THR A 136 20.02 16.66 3.84
C THR A 136 21.48 16.60 4.30
N CYS A 137 21.89 15.53 4.99
CA CYS A 137 23.28 15.33 5.44
C CYS A 137 24.16 14.69 4.35
N ILE A 138 24.04 15.15 3.10
CA ILE A 138 24.82 14.71 1.93
C ILE A 138 25.66 15.86 1.34
N ILE A 139 26.53 15.54 0.39
CA ILE A 139 27.32 16.55 -0.33
C ILE A 139 26.47 17.24 -1.40
N GLU A 140 26.83 18.48 -1.76
CA GLU A 140 26.03 19.31 -2.69
C GLU A 140 25.87 18.67 -4.08
N GLU A 141 26.89 17.95 -4.55
CA GLU A 141 26.84 17.23 -5.83
C GLU A 141 25.76 16.14 -5.83
N GLU A 142 25.72 15.30 -4.79
CA GLU A 142 24.69 14.28 -4.61
C GLU A 142 23.30 14.90 -4.42
N MET A 143 23.22 16.03 -3.69
CA MET A 143 21.99 16.79 -3.52
C MET A 143 21.43 17.26 -4.86
N ALA A 144 22.27 17.78 -5.76
CA ALA A 144 21.85 18.22 -7.08
C ALA A 144 21.28 17.06 -7.92
N PHE A 145 21.92 15.88 -7.90
CA PHE A 145 21.39 14.68 -8.56
C PHE A 145 20.07 14.24 -7.94
N LEU A 146 19.96 14.25 -6.61
CA LEU A 146 18.76 13.86 -5.89
C LEU A 146 17.58 14.79 -6.22
N ARG A 147 17.79 16.11 -6.24
CA ARG A 147 16.75 17.08 -6.64
C ARG A 147 16.20 16.75 -8.04
N SER A 148 17.10 16.53 -9.01
CA SER A 148 16.68 16.19 -10.39
C SER A 148 15.91 14.87 -10.46
N ALA A 149 16.35 13.85 -9.73
CA ALA A 149 15.68 12.55 -9.68
C ALA A 149 14.30 12.63 -9.00
N LEU A 150 14.17 13.43 -7.93
CA LEU A 150 12.90 13.67 -7.25
C LEU A 150 11.90 14.37 -8.16
N SER A 151 12.31 15.45 -8.84
CA SER A 151 11.44 16.15 -9.80
C SER A 151 10.93 15.20 -10.90
N GLN A 152 11.83 14.41 -11.50
CA GLN A 152 11.42 13.41 -12.50
C GLN A 152 10.46 12.35 -11.93
N ALA A 153 10.69 11.89 -10.70
CA ALA A 153 9.82 10.91 -10.07
C ALA A 153 8.41 11.46 -9.82
N ILE A 154 8.30 12.76 -9.46
CA ILE A 154 7.02 13.45 -9.25
C ILE A 154 6.26 13.61 -10.56
N ASP A 155 6.95 13.95 -11.66
CA ASP A 155 6.35 14.09 -13.00
C ASP A 155 5.77 12.78 -13.55
N LEU A 156 6.22 11.63 -13.04
CA LEU A 156 5.73 10.30 -13.40
C LEU A 156 4.52 9.85 -12.56
N LEU A 157 4.15 10.60 -11.52
CA LEU A 157 3.01 10.25 -10.67
C LEU A 157 1.67 10.56 -11.37
N PRO A 158 0.63 9.74 -11.18
CA PRO A 158 -0.72 10.12 -11.57
C PRO A 158 -1.15 11.42 -10.89
N ASP A 159 -1.85 12.30 -11.61
CA ASP A 159 -2.27 13.64 -11.15
C ASP A 159 -2.99 13.63 -9.80
N ASN A 160 -3.82 12.62 -9.55
CA ASN A 160 -4.61 12.48 -8.34
C ASN A 160 -3.83 11.88 -7.16
N SER A 161 -2.55 11.51 -7.34
CA SER A 161 -1.72 10.94 -6.27
C SER A 161 -1.42 11.98 -5.20
N LEU A 162 -1.60 11.62 -3.94
CA LEU A 162 -1.27 12.51 -2.83
C LEU A 162 0.24 12.49 -2.56
N VAL A 163 0.85 13.65 -2.52
CA VAL A 163 2.29 13.83 -2.31
C VAL A 163 2.53 14.61 -1.03
N GLY A 164 3.47 14.13 -0.22
CA GLY A 164 4.00 14.82 0.95
C GLY A 164 5.53 14.82 0.95
N LEU A 165 6.11 15.80 1.65
CA LEU A 165 7.56 15.96 1.75
C LEU A 165 7.99 16.12 3.22
N ILE A 166 8.99 15.34 3.60
CA ILE A 166 9.76 15.49 4.83
C ILE A 166 11.22 15.60 4.44
N THR A 167 11.94 16.58 4.98
CA THR A 167 13.39 16.65 4.89
C THR A 167 13.99 16.43 6.27
N PHE A 168 15.18 15.87 6.37
CA PHE A 168 15.79 15.63 7.68
C PHE A 168 17.32 15.65 7.62
N GLY A 169 17.91 16.00 8.76
CA GLY A 169 19.34 15.92 9.02
C GLY A 169 19.54 15.74 10.53
N THR A 170 20.04 16.76 11.20
CA THR A 170 20.02 16.84 12.67
C THR A 170 18.59 16.96 13.23
N LEU A 171 17.70 17.61 12.49
CA LEU A 171 16.28 17.78 12.84
C LEU A 171 15.39 17.18 11.74
N VAL A 172 14.11 16.96 12.06
CA VAL A 172 13.10 16.51 11.09
C VAL A 172 12.21 17.69 10.73
N TYR A 173 12.01 17.91 9.44
CA TYR A 173 11.26 19.02 8.86
C TYR A 173 10.08 18.47 8.06
N VAL A 174 8.84 18.71 8.52
CA VAL A 174 7.61 18.32 7.83
C VAL A 174 7.05 19.52 7.09
N HIS A 175 7.00 19.45 5.76
CA HIS A 175 6.64 20.58 4.90
C HIS A 175 5.13 20.67 4.69
N GLU A 176 4.57 21.87 4.88
CA GLU A 176 3.18 22.20 4.61
C GLU A 176 3.05 22.70 3.15
N LEU A 177 2.77 21.77 2.24
CA LEU A 177 2.66 22.06 0.80
C LEU A 177 1.38 22.83 0.43
N GLY A 178 0.33 22.71 1.26
CA GLY A 178 -0.98 23.36 1.07
C GLY A 178 -0.99 24.88 1.10
N PHE A 179 0.10 25.52 1.53
CA PHE A 179 0.20 26.97 1.69
C PHE A 179 1.19 27.58 0.69
N GLY A 180 0.85 27.58 -0.60
CA GLY A 180 1.76 28.01 -1.67
C GLY A 180 2.24 29.47 -1.64
N GLN A 181 1.67 30.34 -0.79
CA GLN A 181 2.12 31.73 -0.65
C GLN A 181 3.36 31.88 0.24
N LEU A 182 3.58 30.95 1.18
CA LEU A 182 4.70 31.00 2.11
C LEU A 182 5.10 29.57 2.50
N PRO A 183 6.38 29.17 2.32
CA PRO A 183 6.81 27.87 2.80
C PRO A 183 6.69 27.82 4.33
N LYS A 184 5.95 26.83 4.82
CA LYS A 184 5.78 26.58 6.24
C LYS A 184 6.20 25.15 6.56
N THR A 185 6.99 25.00 7.62
CA THR A 185 7.59 23.72 7.99
C THR A 185 7.48 23.51 9.49
N TYR A 186 7.13 22.29 9.91
CA TYR A 186 7.10 21.87 11.31
C TYR A 186 8.40 21.15 11.63
N VAL A 187 9.06 21.56 12.72
CA VAL A 187 10.38 21.05 13.08
C VAL A 187 10.29 20.18 14.33
N PHE A 188 10.80 18.96 14.24
CA PHE A 188 10.88 18.03 15.35
C PHE A 188 12.33 17.71 15.70
N LYS A 189 12.57 17.51 17.00
CA LYS A 189 13.92 17.18 17.48
C LYS A 189 14.26 15.74 17.08
N GLY A 190 15.32 15.58 16.29
CA GLY A 190 15.80 14.27 15.82
C GLY A 190 16.15 13.30 16.95
N SER A 191 16.65 13.84 18.08
CA SER A 191 17.07 13.07 19.26
C SER A 191 15.93 12.42 20.06
N LYS A 192 14.66 12.73 19.78
CA LYS A 192 13.51 12.24 20.55
C LYS A 192 12.49 11.61 19.61
N ASP A 193 11.95 10.48 20.03
CA ASP A 193 10.79 9.91 19.34
C ASP A 193 9.56 10.80 19.54
N VAL A 194 8.69 10.85 18.54
CA VAL A 194 7.50 11.71 18.53
C VAL A 194 6.28 10.81 18.40
N SER A 195 5.41 10.78 19.42
CA SER A 195 4.19 9.97 19.37
C SER A 195 3.20 10.52 18.34
N LYS A 196 2.29 9.68 17.85
CA LYS A 196 1.19 10.10 16.95
C LYS A 196 0.39 11.26 17.54
N GLU A 197 0.08 11.20 18.84
CA GLU A 197 -0.71 12.22 19.54
C GLU A 197 0.04 13.55 19.61
N GLN A 198 1.32 13.52 19.99
CA GLN A 198 2.19 14.70 20.05
C GLN A 198 2.35 15.32 18.67
N LEU A 199 2.54 14.50 17.63
CA LEU A 199 2.66 14.94 16.24
C LEU A 199 1.40 15.72 15.81
N LEU A 200 0.23 15.12 16.00
CA LEU A 200 -1.04 15.71 15.58
C LEU A 200 -1.39 16.97 16.39
N GLU A 201 -1.05 17.01 17.68
CA GLU A 201 -1.19 18.19 18.52
C GLU A 201 -0.29 19.33 18.04
N HIS A 202 1.01 19.07 17.87
CA HIS A 202 1.99 20.07 17.41
C HIS A 202 1.68 20.58 16.00
N MET A 203 1.19 19.71 15.11
CA MET A 203 0.78 20.06 13.75
C MET A 203 -0.63 20.63 13.66
N SER A 204 -1.31 20.82 14.81
CA SER A 204 -2.59 21.51 14.90
C SER A 204 -3.74 20.81 14.17
N PHE A 205 -3.72 19.47 14.10
CA PHE A 205 -4.79 18.69 13.46
C PHE A 205 -6.14 18.78 14.20
N PHE A 206 -6.13 19.12 15.50
CA PHE A 206 -7.31 19.15 16.36
C PHE A 206 -7.76 20.55 16.81
N LEU A 207 -7.35 21.63 16.11
CA LEU A 207 -7.70 23.01 16.48
C LEU A 207 -9.21 23.25 16.61
N LYS A 208 -10.02 22.49 15.87
CA LYS A 208 -11.47 22.44 16.02
C LYS A 208 -11.83 21.04 16.51
N LYS A 209 -11.83 20.80 17.83
CA LYS A 209 -12.41 19.56 18.38
C LYS A 209 -13.85 19.45 17.87
N PRO A 210 -14.20 18.45 17.03
CA PRO A 210 -15.60 18.23 16.73
C PRO A 210 -16.27 17.85 18.05
N LYS A 211 -17.28 18.63 18.50
CA LYS A 211 -18.23 18.09 19.48
C LYS A 211 -18.97 16.96 18.76
N LEU A 212 -18.48 15.74 18.88
CA LEU A 212 -19.22 14.57 18.42
C LEU A 212 -20.53 14.53 19.24
N PRO A 213 -21.71 14.51 18.58
CA PRO A 213 -22.94 14.20 19.28
C PRO A 213 -22.79 12.80 19.90
N ALA A 214 -23.17 12.65 21.16
CA ALA A 214 -23.15 11.36 21.85
C ALA A 214 -23.92 10.33 21.01
N GLY A 215 -23.25 9.25 20.57
CA GLY A 215 -23.87 8.12 19.87
C GLY A 215 -23.43 7.86 18.42
N VAL A 216 -22.56 8.67 17.82
CA VAL A 216 -22.02 8.38 16.48
C VAL A 216 -20.73 7.58 16.59
N ILE A 217 -20.74 6.34 16.07
CA ILE A 217 -19.54 5.51 15.93
C ILE A 217 -18.63 6.21 14.90
N ALA A 218 -17.42 6.60 15.32
CA ALA A 218 -16.44 7.25 14.46
C ALA A 218 -16.10 6.34 13.26
N GLY A 219 -16.15 6.88 12.04
CA GLY A 219 -15.59 6.21 10.85
C GLY A 219 -14.06 6.14 10.92
N SER A 220 -13.42 5.41 9.99
CA SER A 220 -11.99 5.08 10.06
C SER A 220 -11.01 6.27 10.02
N ARG A 221 -11.50 7.49 9.78
CA ARG A 221 -10.78 8.75 9.94
C ARG A 221 -11.14 9.34 11.30
N ASP A 222 -10.27 9.16 12.30
CA ASP A 222 -10.42 9.67 13.68
C ASP A 222 -10.59 11.21 13.73
N GLY A 223 -11.74 11.74 13.34
CA GLY A 223 -12.12 13.15 13.48
C GLY A 223 -11.24 14.17 12.73
N LEU A 224 -10.31 13.74 11.87
CA LEU A 224 -9.48 14.63 11.06
C LEU A 224 -10.24 15.17 9.87
N SER A 225 -10.20 16.49 9.68
CA SER A 225 -10.85 17.14 8.53
C SER A 225 -10.00 16.99 7.27
N CYS A 226 -10.65 16.96 6.10
CA CYS A 226 -9.96 16.91 4.82
C CYS A 226 -9.03 18.12 4.64
N GLU A 227 -9.42 19.30 5.14
CA GLU A 227 -8.58 20.50 5.09
C GLU A 227 -7.27 20.27 5.87
N SER A 228 -7.35 19.70 7.08
CA SER A 228 -6.17 19.42 7.90
C SER A 228 -5.17 18.49 7.20
N ILE A 229 -5.65 17.50 6.44
CA ILE A 229 -4.83 16.56 5.67
C ILE A 229 -4.23 17.25 4.44
N SER A 230 -5.05 18.02 3.71
CA SER A 230 -4.64 18.71 2.47
C SER A 230 -3.52 19.74 2.66
N ARG A 231 -3.23 20.13 3.91
CA ARG A 231 -2.07 20.96 4.25
C ARG A 231 -0.74 20.26 3.98
N PHE A 232 -0.68 18.94 4.18
CA PHE A 232 0.57 18.16 4.11
C PHE A 232 0.58 17.16 2.95
N LEU A 233 -0.59 16.71 2.52
CA LEU A 233 -0.77 15.76 1.43
C LEU A 233 -1.65 16.39 0.36
N LEU A 234 -1.03 16.77 -0.76
CA LEU A 234 -1.71 17.41 -1.88
C LEU A 234 -1.68 16.52 -3.13
N PRO A 235 -2.68 16.59 -4.01
CA PRO A 235 -2.58 15.99 -5.34
C PRO A 235 -1.31 16.43 -6.08
N ALA A 236 -0.72 15.53 -6.87
CA ALA A 236 0.46 15.81 -7.69
C ALA A 236 0.21 17.00 -8.63
N SER A 237 -1.01 17.10 -9.18
CA SER A 237 -1.45 18.24 -10.00
C SER A 237 -1.39 19.60 -9.28
N ASP A 238 -1.54 19.61 -7.96
CA ASP A 238 -1.76 20.83 -7.17
C ASP A 238 -0.51 21.25 -6.40
N CYS A 239 0.41 20.32 -6.13
CA CYS A 239 1.62 20.59 -5.34
C CYS A 239 2.86 20.94 -6.16
N GLY A 240 2.81 20.81 -7.49
CA GLY A 240 3.99 20.95 -8.36
C GLY A 240 4.81 22.22 -8.11
N PHE A 241 4.17 23.39 -8.01
CA PHE A 241 4.88 24.65 -7.74
C PHE A 241 5.53 24.69 -6.35
N ALA A 242 4.76 24.39 -5.30
CA ALA A 242 5.25 24.44 -3.92
C ALA A 242 6.38 23.41 -3.70
N LEU A 243 6.22 22.21 -4.24
CA LEU A 243 7.19 21.13 -4.12
C LEU A 243 8.48 21.44 -4.90
N ASN A 244 8.38 21.91 -6.15
CA ASN A 244 9.56 22.32 -6.93
C ASN A 244 10.30 23.47 -6.27
N SER A 245 9.59 24.44 -5.69
CA SER A 245 10.22 25.54 -4.93
C SER A 245 11.05 25.01 -3.76
N VAL A 246 10.49 24.09 -2.96
CA VAL A 246 11.22 23.48 -1.83
C VAL A 246 12.39 22.62 -2.32
N LEU A 247 12.24 21.88 -3.43
CA LEU A 247 13.30 21.05 -3.99
C LEU A 247 14.45 21.90 -4.54
N GLU A 248 14.18 23.00 -5.24
CA GLU A 248 15.20 23.92 -5.76
C GLU A 248 16.01 24.55 -4.62
N GLU A 249 15.35 24.90 -3.51
CA GLU A 249 15.95 25.51 -2.32
C GLU A 249 16.58 24.51 -1.34
N LEU A 250 16.53 23.20 -1.63
CA LEU A 250 16.94 22.15 -0.69
C LEU A 250 18.45 22.13 -0.44
N GLN A 251 18.92 22.75 0.63
CA GLN A 251 20.36 22.81 0.97
C GLN A 251 20.82 21.68 1.88
N LYS A 252 22.14 21.49 1.96
CA LYS A 252 22.79 20.64 2.96
C LYS A 252 22.37 21.05 4.38
N ASP A 253 22.27 20.07 5.29
CA ASP A 253 21.99 20.31 6.71
C ASP A 253 22.94 21.39 7.27
N PRO A 254 22.41 22.48 7.87
CA PRO A 254 23.22 23.66 8.21
C PRO A 254 24.09 23.45 9.46
N TRP A 255 23.92 22.32 10.17
CA TRP A 255 24.64 22.04 11.40
C TRP A 255 26.10 21.67 11.11
N GLN A 256 27.02 22.29 11.84
CA GLN A 256 28.44 22.04 11.68
C GLN A 256 28.79 20.59 12.05
N VAL A 257 29.57 19.95 11.18
CA VAL A 257 30.07 18.58 11.40
C VAL A 257 31.57 18.68 11.75
N PRO A 258 31.99 18.26 12.95
CA PRO A 258 33.41 18.21 13.30
C PRO A 258 34.21 17.30 12.35
N THR A 259 35.48 17.62 12.11
CA THR A 259 36.34 16.94 11.12
C THR A 259 36.48 15.43 11.34
N ASP A 260 36.37 14.97 12.58
CA ASP A 260 36.51 13.58 13.01
C ASP A 260 35.17 12.90 13.32
N GLN A 261 34.04 13.54 13.01
CA GLN A 261 32.70 13.04 13.30
C GLN A 261 31.85 12.90 12.04
N ARG A 262 30.83 12.05 12.14
CA ARG A 262 29.78 11.96 11.12
C ARG A 262 28.75 13.06 11.36
N ALA A 263 28.05 13.44 10.30
CA ALA A 263 26.90 14.32 10.44
C ALA A 263 25.85 13.69 11.37
N THR A 264 25.22 14.52 12.18
CA THR A 264 24.09 14.10 13.01
C THR A 264 22.90 13.81 12.11
N ARG A 265 22.35 12.60 12.21
CA ARG A 265 21.33 12.11 11.29
C ARG A 265 20.27 11.33 12.03
N CYS A 266 19.06 11.86 12.04
CA CYS A 266 17.92 11.30 12.76
C CYS A 266 16.96 10.50 11.86
N THR A 267 17.49 9.58 11.04
CA THR A 267 16.69 8.81 10.06
C THR A 267 15.53 8.07 10.69
N SER A 268 15.73 7.43 11.86
CA SER A 268 14.65 6.71 12.56
C SER A 268 13.48 7.62 12.92
N THR A 269 13.78 8.82 13.40
CA THR A 269 12.78 9.81 13.83
C THR A 269 12.03 10.35 12.61
N ALA A 270 12.72 10.61 11.50
CA ALA A 270 12.09 11.04 10.25
C ALA A 270 11.10 9.99 9.71
N LEU A 271 11.48 8.71 9.72
CA LEU A 271 10.62 7.60 9.31
C LEU A 271 9.43 7.41 10.27
N SER A 272 9.65 7.53 11.58
CA SER A 272 8.60 7.47 12.60
C SER A 272 7.56 8.58 12.38
N VAL A 273 8.02 9.83 12.18
CA VAL A 273 7.14 10.97 11.87
C VAL A 273 6.36 10.75 10.58
N ALA A 274 7.01 10.27 9.51
CA ALA A 274 6.34 9.96 8.24
C ALA A 274 5.24 8.90 8.41
N ALA A 275 5.54 7.80 9.11
CA ALA A 275 4.60 6.72 9.36
C ALA A 275 3.42 7.19 10.25
N CYS A 276 3.69 7.96 11.30
CA CYS A 276 2.66 8.53 12.18
C CYS A 276 1.73 9.49 11.41
N LEU A 277 2.29 10.35 10.55
CA LEU A 277 1.52 11.29 9.75
C LEU A 277 0.60 10.57 8.77
N LEU A 278 1.13 9.60 8.01
CA LEU A 278 0.35 8.81 7.06
C LEU A 278 -0.70 7.93 7.75
N GLY A 279 -0.33 7.27 8.85
CA GLY A 279 -1.25 6.45 9.64
C GLY A 279 -2.40 7.26 10.26
N ALA A 280 -2.23 8.57 10.44
CA ALA A 280 -3.29 9.48 10.83
C ALA A 280 -4.13 9.97 9.63
N CYS A 281 -3.48 10.37 8.53
CA CYS A 281 -4.14 11.02 7.40
C CYS A 281 -4.89 10.05 6.46
N VAL A 282 -4.35 8.86 6.25
CA VAL A 282 -4.84 7.88 5.26
C VAL A 282 -4.92 6.45 5.85
N PRO A 283 -5.65 6.26 6.97
CA PRO A 283 -5.74 4.97 7.64
C PRO A 283 -6.43 3.92 6.75
N GLY A 284 -5.85 2.72 6.68
CA GLY A 284 -6.38 1.61 5.89
C GLY A 284 -6.21 1.77 4.37
N SER A 285 -5.50 2.80 3.91
CA SER A 285 -5.15 3.01 2.50
C SER A 285 -3.69 2.66 2.23
N GLY A 286 -3.37 2.27 1.00
CA GLY A 286 -1.99 2.05 0.58
C GLY A 286 -1.21 3.37 0.50
N ALA A 287 -0.06 3.44 1.16
CA ALA A 287 0.86 4.59 1.09
C ALA A 287 2.30 4.10 0.98
N ARG A 288 3.14 4.87 0.28
CA ARG A 288 4.56 4.57 0.06
C ARG A 288 5.44 5.65 0.67
N ILE A 289 6.20 5.28 1.69
CA ILE A 289 7.29 6.11 2.22
C ILE A 289 8.53 5.83 1.36
N MET A 290 9.03 6.86 0.68
CA MET A 290 10.24 6.81 -0.14
C MET A 290 11.35 7.55 0.59
N ALA A 291 12.23 6.82 1.27
CA ALA A 291 13.33 7.39 2.03
C ALA A 291 14.62 7.40 1.21
N PHE A 292 15.23 8.58 1.09
CA PHE A 292 16.49 8.81 0.41
C PHE A 292 17.53 9.16 1.46
N VAL A 293 18.53 8.29 1.63
CA VAL A 293 19.43 8.32 2.80
C VAL A 293 20.88 8.18 2.31
N GLY A 294 21.72 9.20 2.51
CA GLY A 294 23.15 9.17 2.13
C GLY A 294 24.14 8.64 3.18
N GLY A 295 23.70 7.88 4.19
CA GLY A 295 24.53 7.51 5.35
C GLY A 295 23.75 6.96 6.55
N PRO A 296 24.44 6.35 7.53
CA PRO A 296 23.79 5.69 8.66
C PRO A 296 23.14 6.69 9.62
N SER A 297 22.04 6.29 10.28
CA SER A 297 21.45 7.07 11.38
C SER A 297 22.45 7.16 12.53
N THR A 298 22.77 8.37 12.98
CA THR A 298 23.74 8.64 14.06
C THR A 298 23.09 9.26 15.30
N GLU A 299 21.82 9.67 15.20
CA GLU A 299 21.06 10.20 16.31
C GLU A 299 19.64 9.60 16.35
N GLY A 300 19.03 9.65 17.54
CA GLY A 300 17.65 9.22 17.77
C GLY A 300 17.54 7.76 18.25
N PRO A 301 16.31 7.28 18.47
CA PRO A 301 16.04 5.95 19.03
C PRO A 301 16.53 4.79 18.16
N GLY A 302 16.73 5.01 16.86
CA GLY A 302 17.26 4.04 15.91
C GLY A 302 18.66 4.40 15.38
N ALA A 303 19.50 5.03 16.20
CA ALA A 303 20.90 5.26 15.86
C ALA A 303 21.63 3.91 15.62
N ILE A 304 22.43 3.86 14.55
CA ILE A 304 23.13 2.66 14.07
C ILE A 304 24.62 2.69 14.47
N VAL A 305 25.23 3.87 14.45
CA VAL A 305 26.67 4.08 14.72
C VAL A 305 26.94 5.42 15.37
#